data_AF-A0A310SBA5-F1
#
_entry.id   AF-A0A310SBA5-F1
#
_cell.length_a   1.000
_cell.length_b   1.000
_cell.length_c   1.000
_cell.angle_alpha   90.00
_cell.angle_beta   90.00
_cell.angle_gamma   90.00
#
_symmetry.space_group_name_H-M   'P 1'
#
loop_
_entity.id
_entity.type
_entity.pdbx_description
1 polymer ?
#
loop_
_entity_poly.entity_id
_entity_poly.type
_entity_poly.pdbx_seq_one_letter_code
_entity_poly.pdbx_strand_id
1 'polypeptide(L)'
;LVIDFLLERLQHGQIYTWVGSLLLTLNPNNEVSTSHLYNSSEVDKYVNVSDTIYEASPHIFTIAAKAHYNLIKELGQNSQVIVISGETGTGKTFNACKCLEFFSNINKKSVQLCQRDCTYNIMLRITDACRLISAFTTACTEKNEVSSRHGQLVKLHYKSGIISGATINSFLLERSRMIFGMSDIELETLNLSKDKHYDILKSKEALNSTCTLSSLTEDTIMELLTTILINPQSTWRKHTSYHRHLITVDACRNRLYSIIRHMYELLFHWILNHANSTLSLKQQYSQWLEQYLHIVKTSTKKKTMLAKLKYNMDTLIKELSKCDLHYVRCVKPRRFNQLINDEWDRKDFQKQLACIGIFDALPLAKCKYPIRLCYRDFYYRYANKPTGKS
;
A
#
# COMPACT_ATOMS: atom_id res chain seq x y z
N LEU A 1 20.83 -19.07 16.08
CA LEU A 1 19.93 -20.13 15.57
C LEU A 1 18.95 -19.62 14.50
N VAL A 2 17.87 -18.91 14.85
CA VAL A 2 16.87 -18.46 13.84
C VAL A 2 17.46 -17.52 12.81
N ILE A 3 18.28 -16.56 13.24
CA ILE A 3 18.96 -15.62 12.35
C ILE A 3 19.86 -16.35 11.37
N ASP A 4 20.73 -17.23 11.87
CA ASP A 4 21.70 -17.97 11.05
C ASP A 4 20.99 -18.84 10.02
N PHE A 5 19.93 -19.54 10.43
CA PHE A 5 19.06 -20.33 9.55
C PHE A 5 18.44 -19.49 8.42
N LEU A 6 17.94 -18.30 8.74
CA LEU A 6 17.33 -17.42 7.73
C LEU A 6 18.37 -16.86 6.75
N LEU A 7 19.58 -16.55 7.22
CA LEU A 7 20.68 -16.07 6.38
C LEU A 7 21.22 -17.18 5.47
N GLU A 8 21.37 -18.40 5.97
CA GLU A 8 21.76 -19.57 5.17
C GLU A 8 20.74 -19.85 4.05
N ARG A 9 19.45 -19.83 4.38
CA ARG A 9 18.38 -19.95 3.37
C ARG A 9 18.45 -18.87 2.31
N LEU A 10 18.72 -17.62 2.72
CA LEU A 10 18.88 -16.50 1.80
C LEU A 10 20.05 -16.73 0.84
N GLN A 11 21.19 -17.22 1.33
CA GLN A 11 22.36 -17.55 0.52
C GLN A 11 22.06 -18.65 -0.52
N HIS A 12 21.14 -19.56 -0.21
CA HIS A 12 20.62 -20.57 -1.15
C HIS A 12 19.46 -20.07 -2.04
N GLY A 13 19.15 -18.77 -2.03
CA GLY A 13 18.06 -18.18 -2.82
C GLY A 13 16.65 -18.47 -2.30
N GLN A 14 16.53 -19.04 -1.10
CA GLN A 14 15.26 -19.36 -0.48
C GLN A 14 14.76 -18.18 0.37
N ILE A 15 14.11 -17.22 -0.29
CA ILE A 15 13.69 -15.97 0.34
C ILE A 15 12.40 -16.06 1.17
N TYR A 16 11.64 -17.16 1.03
CA TYR A 16 10.35 -17.36 1.70
C TYR A 16 10.46 -18.44 2.78
N THR A 17 9.88 -18.19 3.96
CA THR A 17 9.91 -19.12 5.09
C THR A 17 8.60 -19.07 5.88
N TRP A 18 8.06 -20.23 6.27
CA TRP A 18 6.90 -20.31 7.15
C TRP A 18 7.27 -20.00 8.60
N VAL A 19 6.43 -19.23 9.29
CA VAL A 19 6.48 -19.03 10.74
C VAL A 19 5.09 -19.32 11.31
N GLY A 20 4.79 -20.59 11.57
CA GLY A 20 3.41 -21.02 11.80
C GLY A 20 2.57 -20.80 10.54
N SER A 21 1.52 -19.98 10.62
CA SER A 21 0.65 -19.66 9.47
C SER A 21 1.02 -18.38 8.70
N LEU A 22 2.00 -17.60 9.17
CA LEU A 22 2.46 -16.40 8.49
C LEU A 22 3.63 -16.71 7.56
N LEU A 23 3.74 -15.93 6.49
CA LEU A 23 4.86 -16.00 5.55
C LEU A 23 5.89 -14.92 5.88
N LEU A 24 7.12 -15.32 6.19
CA LEU A 24 8.27 -14.43 6.29
C LEU A 24 8.96 -14.36 4.92
N THR A 25 9.24 -13.15 4.44
CA THR A 25 9.98 -12.90 3.20
C THR A 25 11.19 -12.03 3.44
N LEU A 26 12.33 -12.43 2.88
CA LEU A 26 13.60 -11.74 2.94
C LEU A 26 13.87 -11.04 1.60
N ASN A 27 14.16 -9.75 1.62
CA ASN A 27 14.62 -9.04 0.43
C ASN A 27 16.09 -9.40 0.16
N PRO A 28 16.43 -9.98 -1.02
CA PRO A 28 17.80 -10.38 -1.34
C PRO A 28 18.72 -9.22 -1.75
N ASN A 29 18.25 -7.97 -1.81
CA ASN A 29 19.06 -6.80 -2.22
C ASN A 29 19.75 -6.94 -3.59
N ASN A 30 19.14 -7.70 -4.51
CA ASN A 30 19.74 -8.08 -5.80
C ASN A 30 21.05 -8.89 -5.69
N GLU A 31 21.43 -9.35 -4.49
CA GLU A 31 22.60 -10.22 -4.28
C GLU A 31 22.34 -11.65 -4.77
N VAL A 32 21.07 -12.06 -4.78
CA VAL A 32 20.65 -13.41 -5.20
C VAL A 32 19.59 -13.31 -6.28
N SER A 33 19.80 -14.05 -7.37
CA SER A 33 18.83 -14.11 -8.47
C SER A 33 17.58 -14.89 -8.04
N THR A 34 16.44 -14.19 -8.02
CA THR A 34 15.13 -14.77 -7.68
C THR A 34 14.23 -14.95 -8.90
N SER A 35 14.76 -14.85 -10.13
CA SER A 35 13.96 -14.93 -11.36
C SER A 35 13.26 -16.29 -11.50
N HIS A 36 13.92 -17.35 -11.05
CA HIS A 36 13.42 -18.73 -11.06
C HIS A 36 12.28 -19.00 -10.06
N LEU A 37 11.89 -18.02 -9.23
CA LEU A 37 10.78 -18.17 -8.27
C LEU A 37 9.44 -17.69 -8.83
N TYR A 38 9.44 -16.91 -9.92
CA TYR A 38 8.24 -16.22 -10.44
C TYR A 38 7.95 -16.51 -11.92
N ASN A 39 8.63 -17.49 -12.49
CA ASN A 39 8.41 -18.03 -13.82
C ASN A 39 7.04 -18.73 -13.92
N SER A 40 6.53 -18.84 -15.16
CA SER A 40 5.19 -19.38 -15.45
C SER A 40 4.98 -20.78 -14.88
N SER A 41 5.99 -21.65 -14.94
CA SER A 41 5.95 -23.00 -14.37
C SER A 41 5.70 -22.99 -12.86
N GLU A 42 6.31 -22.06 -12.10
CA GLU A 42 6.05 -21.92 -10.67
C GLU A 42 4.63 -21.45 -10.40
N VAL A 43 4.12 -20.48 -11.17
CA VAL A 43 2.73 -20.03 -11.06
C VAL A 43 1.77 -21.20 -11.23
N ASP A 44 1.98 -22.03 -12.26
CA ASP A 44 1.10 -23.16 -12.58
C ASP A 44 1.00 -24.18 -11.44
N LYS A 45 2.07 -24.37 -10.66
CA LYS A 45 2.06 -25.24 -9.47
C LYS A 45 1.04 -24.79 -8.42
N TYR A 46 0.71 -23.51 -8.33
CA TYR A 46 -0.19 -22.97 -7.31
C TYR A 46 -1.61 -22.72 -7.82
N VAL A 47 -1.84 -22.73 -9.14
CA VAL A 47 -3.17 -22.46 -9.71
C VAL A 47 -4.14 -23.63 -9.52
N ASN A 48 -3.66 -24.87 -9.59
CA ASN A 48 -4.52 -26.07 -9.64
C ASN A 48 -4.60 -26.86 -8.33
N VAL A 49 -4.08 -26.33 -7.22
CA VAL A 49 -3.97 -27.10 -5.99
C VAL A 49 -5.23 -26.92 -5.14
N SER A 50 -6.08 -27.95 -5.07
CA SER A 50 -7.26 -27.96 -4.18
C SER A 50 -6.93 -28.41 -2.75
N ASP A 51 -6.24 -29.54 -2.62
CA ASP A 51 -6.17 -30.25 -1.32
C ASP A 51 -4.84 -30.14 -0.60
N THR A 52 -3.72 -30.00 -1.32
CA THR A 52 -2.36 -29.90 -0.77
C THR A 52 -1.87 -28.46 -0.55
N ILE A 53 -2.73 -27.45 -0.72
CA ILE A 53 -2.32 -26.04 -0.63
C ILE A 53 -1.83 -25.64 0.78
N TYR A 54 -2.30 -26.36 1.78
CA TYR A 54 -1.90 -26.21 3.18
C TYR A 54 -0.57 -26.92 3.51
N GLU A 55 -0.11 -27.81 2.63
CA GLU A 55 1.15 -28.54 2.71
C GLU A 55 2.20 -27.96 1.73
N ALA A 56 1.82 -26.93 0.97
CA ALA A 56 2.67 -26.32 -0.04
C ALA A 56 3.87 -25.57 0.59
N SER A 57 4.97 -25.55 -0.16
CA SER A 57 6.19 -24.84 0.22
C SER A 57 5.92 -23.35 0.45
N PRO A 58 6.74 -22.69 1.29
CA PRO A 58 6.57 -21.27 1.58
C PRO A 58 6.80 -20.45 0.31
N HIS A 59 5.74 -19.76 -0.12
CA HIS A 59 5.79 -18.88 -1.27
C HIS A 59 4.67 -17.83 -1.19
N ILE A 60 4.88 -16.65 -1.79
CA ILE A 60 3.83 -15.62 -1.86
C ILE A 60 2.62 -16.08 -2.66
N PHE A 61 2.84 -16.90 -3.69
CA PHE A 61 1.77 -17.53 -4.46
C PHE A 61 0.96 -18.52 -3.63
N THR A 62 1.57 -19.21 -2.65
CA THR A 62 0.82 -20.07 -1.71
C THR A 62 -0.19 -19.26 -0.92
N ILE A 63 0.21 -18.09 -0.41
CA ILE A 63 -0.69 -17.18 0.31
C ILE A 63 -1.81 -16.67 -0.61
N ALA A 64 -1.46 -16.22 -1.82
CA ALA A 64 -2.44 -15.72 -2.78
C ALA A 64 -3.44 -16.80 -3.22
N ALA A 65 -2.95 -18.01 -3.52
CA ALA A 65 -3.74 -19.15 -3.92
C ALA A 65 -4.66 -19.63 -2.79
N LYS A 66 -4.17 -19.65 -1.55
CA LYS A 66 -4.98 -19.98 -0.37
C LYS A 66 -6.11 -18.97 -0.16
N ALA A 67 -5.81 -17.67 -0.23
CA ALA A 67 -6.83 -16.62 -0.13
C ALA A 67 -7.89 -16.76 -1.24
N HIS A 68 -7.46 -17.02 -2.49
CA HIS A 68 -8.37 -17.23 -3.61
C HIS A 68 -9.23 -18.49 -3.45
N TYR A 69 -8.61 -19.61 -3.06
CA TYR A 69 -9.30 -20.88 -2.86
C TYR A 69 -10.35 -20.77 -1.74
N ASN A 70 -9.99 -20.19 -0.59
CA ASN A 70 -10.93 -20.00 0.51
C ASN A 70 -12.12 -19.13 0.10
N LEU A 71 -11.88 -18.09 -0.70
CA LEU A 71 -12.94 -17.24 -1.23
C LEU A 71 -13.90 -18.00 -2.17
N ILE A 72 -13.37 -18.78 -3.12
CA ILE A 72 -14.20 -19.53 -4.09
C ILE A 72 -14.94 -20.70 -3.43
N LYS A 73 -14.31 -21.37 -2.48
CA LYS A 73 -14.91 -22.51 -1.76
C LYS A 73 -15.76 -22.09 -0.57
N GLU A 74 -15.92 -20.77 -0.36
CA GLU A 74 -16.68 -20.20 0.75
C GLU A 74 -16.25 -20.76 2.12
N LEU A 75 -14.94 -20.96 2.28
CA LEU A 75 -14.35 -21.47 3.52
C LEU A 75 -14.02 -20.30 4.44
N GLY A 76 -14.49 -20.37 5.68
CA GLY A 76 -14.24 -19.33 6.68
C GLY A 76 -15.12 -18.09 6.46
N GLN A 77 -14.51 -16.91 6.48
CA GLN A 77 -15.21 -15.65 6.25
C GLN A 77 -15.41 -15.38 4.76
N ASN A 78 -16.49 -14.67 4.43
CA ASN A 78 -16.89 -14.31 3.06
C ASN A 78 -15.89 -13.38 2.34
N SER A 79 -14.85 -12.91 3.03
CA SER A 79 -13.84 -12.02 2.48
C SER A 79 -12.47 -12.39 3.03
N GLN A 80 -11.47 -12.30 2.16
CA GLN A 80 -10.10 -12.72 2.44
C GLN A 80 -9.20 -11.50 2.25
N VAL A 81 -8.25 -11.30 3.16
CA VAL A 81 -7.31 -10.17 3.10
C VAL A 81 -5.88 -10.63 3.31
N ILE A 82 -4.99 -10.19 2.41
CA ILE A 82 -3.55 -10.41 2.52
C ILE A 82 -2.90 -9.15 3.09
N VAL A 83 -2.34 -9.25 4.28
CA VAL A 83 -1.68 -8.14 4.99
C VAL A 83 -0.17 -8.26 4.79
N ILE A 84 0.41 -7.34 4.01
CA ILE A 84 1.84 -7.28 3.75
C ILE A 84 2.45 -6.13 4.55
N SER A 85 3.42 -6.44 5.42
CA SER A 85 3.98 -5.48 6.36
C SER A 85 5.50 -5.61 6.47
N GLY A 86 6.18 -4.55 6.90
CA GLY A 86 7.64 -4.48 6.98
C GLY A 86 8.13 -3.04 6.86
N GLU A 87 9.40 -2.80 7.19
CA GLU A 87 10.02 -1.48 7.10
C GLU A 87 10.12 -0.96 5.66
N THR A 88 10.47 0.31 5.46
CA THR A 88 10.75 0.87 4.13
C THR A 88 11.84 0.04 3.41
N GLY A 89 11.68 -0.23 2.11
CA GLY A 89 12.66 -1.00 1.32
C GLY A 89 12.67 -2.51 1.54
N THR A 90 11.79 -3.07 2.38
CA THR A 90 11.73 -4.53 2.64
C THR A 90 11.05 -5.35 1.54
N GLY A 91 10.50 -4.73 0.50
CA GLY A 91 9.86 -5.45 -0.60
C GLY A 91 8.35 -5.66 -0.46
N LYS A 92 7.66 -4.88 0.38
CA LYS A 92 6.18 -4.93 0.51
C LYS A 92 5.47 -4.78 -0.84
N THR A 93 5.78 -3.71 -1.56
CA THR A 93 5.16 -3.38 -2.86
C THR A 93 5.46 -4.45 -3.90
N PHE A 94 6.69 -4.97 -3.91
CA PHE A 94 7.08 -6.07 -4.79
C PHE A 94 6.21 -7.32 -4.54
N ASN A 95 6.06 -7.74 -3.28
CA ASN A 95 5.23 -8.89 -2.92
C ASN A 95 3.74 -8.66 -3.27
N ALA A 96 3.22 -7.43 -3.05
CA ALA A 96 1.86 -7.07 -3.45
C ALA A 96 1.65 -7.17 -4.97
N CYS A 97 2.61 -6.68 -5.77
CA CYS A 97 2.59 -6.81 -7.23
C CYS A 97 2.61 -8.30 -7.64
N LYS A 98 3.42 -9.13 -6.99
CA LYS A 98 3.44 -10.58 -7.26
C LYS A 98 2.10 -11.26 -6.96
N CYS A 99 1.40 -10.86 -5.90
CA CYS A 99 0.02 -11.31 -5.70
C CYS A 99 -0.92 -10.89 -6.84
N LEU A 100 -0.85 -9.64 -7.31
CA LEU A 100 -1.68 -9.15 -8.41
C LEU A 100 -1.38 -9.85 -9.74
N GLU A 101 -0.10 -10.10 -10.04
CA GLU A 101 0.33 -10.89 -11.21
C GLU A 101 -0.25 -12.31 -11.14
N PHE A 102 -0.18 -12.95 -9.98
CA PHE A 102 -0.75 -14.28 -9.76
C PHE A 102 -2.27 -14.30 -9.98
N PHE A 103 -3.00 -13.34 -9.40
CA PHE A 103 -4.44 -13.21 -9.61
C PHE A 103 -4.80 -12.91 -11.07
N SER A 104 -3.96 -12.14 -11.78
CA SER A 104 -4.14 -11.90 -13.20
C SER A 104 -4.05 -13.20 -13.99
N ASN A 105 -3.06 -14.06 -13.70
CA ASN A 105 -2.90 -15.35 -14.36
C ASN A 105 -4.05 -16.32 -14.09
N ILE A 106 -4.55 -16.40 -12.86
CA ILE A 106 -5.76 -17.18 -12.55
C ILE A 106 -6.96 -16.66 -13.35
N ASN A 107 -7.16 -15.35 -13.35
CA ASN A 107 -8.27 -14.73 -14.04
C ASN A 107 -8.21 -14.99 -15.56
N LYS A 108 -7.02 -14.88 -16.18
CA LYS A 108 -6.79 -15.22 -17.60
C LYS A 108 -7.27 -16.62 -17.94
N LYS A 109 -6.91 -17.63 -17.13
CA LYS A 109 -7.32 -19.03 -17.35
C LYS A 109 -8.83 -19.20 -17.20
N SER A 110 -9.44 -18.56 -16.21
CA SER A 110 -10.90 -18.61 -16.02
C SER A 110 -11.68 -17.93 -17.16
N VAL A 111 -11.12 -16.87 -17.77
CA VAL A 111 -11.76 -16.10 -18.84
C VAL A 111 -11.56 -16.74 -20.23
N GLN A 112 -10.42 -17.40 -20.48
CA GLN A 112 -10.21 -18.17 -21.72
C GLN A 112 -11.26 -19.27 -21.91
N LEU A 113 -11.76 -19.85 -20.82
CA LEU A 113 -12.88 -20.80 -20.85
C LEU A 113 -14.23 -20.15 -21.22
N CYS A 114 -14.35 -18.83 -21.11
CA CYS A 114 -15.61 -18.09 -21.28
C CYS A 114 -15.66 -17.13 -22.48
N GLN A 115 -14.62 -17.09 -23.35
CA GLN A 115 -14.56 -16.28 -24.59
C GLN A 115 -14.99 -14.80 -24.43
N ARG A 116 -14.51 -14.09 -23.40
CA ARG A 116 -14.82 -12.65 -23.19
C ARG A 116 -13.58 -11.80 -22.97
N ASP A 117 -13.12 -11.11 -24.02
CA ASP A 117 -11.93 -10.23 -23.99
C ASP A 117 -12.01 -9.06 -23.01
N CYS A 118 -13.22 -8.59 -22.69
CA CYS A 118 -13.43 -7.41 -21.83
C CYS A 118 -12.91 -7.58 -20.39
N THR A 119 -12.83 -8.82 -19.87
CA THR A 119 -12.40 -9.09 -18.48
C THR A 119 -10.87 -9.12 -18.36
N TYR A 120 -10.14 -9.51 -19.40
CA TYR A 120 -8.66 -9.47 -19.41
C TYR A 120 -8.15 -8.04 -19.14
N ASN A 121 -8.83 -7.06 -19.71
CA ASN A 121 -8.49 -5.66 -19.59
C ASN A 121 -8.60 -5.15 -18.13
N ILE A 122 -9.47 -5.72 -17.29
CA ILE A 122 -9.66 -5.19 -15.93
C ILE A 122 -8.41 -5.35 -15.05
N MET A 123 -7.72 -6.48 -15.11
CA MET A 123 -6.53 -6.72 -14.29
C MET A 123 -5.36 -5.83 -14.70
N LEU A 124 -5.22 -5.55 -16.00
CA LEU A 124 -4.25 -4.58 -16.49
C LEU A 124 -4.58 -3.17 -15.96
N ARG A 125 -5.83 -2.74 -16.08
CA ARG A 125 -6.28 -1.44 -15.55
C ARG A 125 -6.08 -1.31 -14.05
N ILE A 126 -6.31 -2.36 -13.27
CA ILE A 126 -6.05 -2.38 -11.82
C ILE A 126 -4.55 -2.16 -11.56
N THR A 127 -3.69 -2.87 -12.30
CA THR A 127 -2.23 -2.75 -12.16
C THR A 127 -1.75 -1.34 -12.53
N ASP A 128 -2.25 -0.78 -13.63
CA ASP A 128 -1.89 0.56 -14.09
C ASP A 128 -2.40 1.64 -13.14
N ALA A 129 -3.60 1.49 -12.57
CA ALA A 129 -4.09 2.38 -11.52
C ALA A 129 -3.22 2.33 -10.26
N CYS A 130 -2.72 1.15 -9.86
CA CYS A 130 -1.79 1.04 -8.75
C CYS A 130 -0.45 1.73 -9.05
N ARG A 131 0.07 1.62 -10.28
CA ARG A 131 1.29 2.33 -10.72
C ARG A 131 1.09 3.84 -10.71
N LEU A 132 -0.03 4.32 -11.24
CA LEU A 132 -0.39 5.73 -11.22
C LEU A 132 -0.43 6.27 -9.78
N ILE A 133 -1.13 5.59 -8.88
CA ILE A 133 -1.18 5.99 -7.46
C ILE A 133 0.20 5.94 -6.82
N SER A 134 1.03 4.96 -7.17
CA SER A 134 2.40 4.85 -6.66
C SER A 134 3.25 6.06 -7.08
N ALA A 135 3.08 6.60 -8.28
CA ALA A 135 3.78 7.80 -8.72
C ALA A 135 3.49 9.04 -7.84
N PHE A 136 2.28 9.13 -7.28
CA PHE A 136 1.86 10.23 -6.38
C PHE A 136 2.06 9.92 -4.90
N THR A 137 2.71 8.82 -4.56
CA THR A 137 2.82 8.39 -3.15
C THR A 137 4.18 7.82 -2.81
N THR A 138 5.01 7.55 -3.81
CA THR A 138 6.38 7.10 -3.63
C THR A 138 7.29 8.32 -3.53
N ALA A 139 8.23 8.25 -2.60
CA ALA A 139 9.30 9.24 -2.49
C ALA A 139 10.57 8.55 -1.98
N CYS A 140 11.71 9.18 -2.24
CA CYS A 140 12.98 8.81 -1.66
C CYS A 140 13.00 9.11 -0.16
N THR A 141 13.72 8.28 0.58
CA THR A 141 14.01 8.44 2.00
C THR A 141 15.48 8.12 2.22
N GLU A 142 16.07 8.61 3.33
CA GLU A 142 17.45 8.30 3.70
C GLU A 142 17.81 6.81 3.66
N LYS A 143 16.81 5.93 3.87
CA LYS A 143 16.99 4.47 3.91
C LYS A 143 16.62 3.75 2.61
N ASN A 144 15.90 4.39 1.70
CA ASN A 144 15.32 3.75 0.51
C ASN A 144 14.84 4.78 -0.51
N GLU A 145 15.30 4.65 -1.75
CA GLU A 145 14.97 5.53 -2.87
C GLU A 145 13.50 5.41 -3.33
N VAL A 146 12.87 4.25 -3.12
CA VAL A 146 11.50 3.98 -3.59
C VAL A 146 10.63 3.61 -2.40
N SER A 147 10.22 4.59 -1.59
CA SER A 147 9.42 4.39 -0.37
C SER A 147 7.96 4.79 -0.56
N SER A 148 7.02 3.86 -0.41
CA SER A 148 5.58 4.19 -0.36
C SER A 148 5.26 4.98 0.91
N ARG A 149 4.73 6.20 0.74
CA ARG A 149 4.43 7.16 1.82
C ARG A 149 2.94 7.22 2.18
N HIS A 150 2.26 6.08 2.01
CA HIS A 150 0.87 5.86 2.37
C HIS A 150 0.61 4.36 2.61
N GLY A 151 -0.48 4.06 3.32
CA GLY A 151 -1.06 2.72 3.33
C GLY A 151 -2.00 2.55 2.14
N GLN A 152 -1.83 1.48 1.37
CA GLN A 152 -2.69 1.15 0.23
C GLN A 152 -3.50 -0.11 0.53
N LEU A 153 -4.81 -0.05 0.26
CA LEU A 153 -5.69 -1.21 0.28
C LEU A 153 -6.33 -1.36 -1.09
N VAL A 154 -6.03 -2.46 -1.78
CA VAL A 154 -6.64 -2.82 -3.06
C VAL A 154 -7.69 -3.89 -2.80
N LYS A 155 -8.97 -3.53 -2.89
CA LYS A 155 -10.10 -4.45 -2.77
C LYS A 155 -10.43 -4.99 -4.16
N LEU A 156 -10.22 -6.29 -4.38
CA LEU A 156 -10.60 -6.96 -5.62
C LEU A 156 -12.03 -7.50 -5.50
N HIS A 157 -12.86 -7.19 -6.50
CA HIS A 157 -14.28 -7.57 -6.51
C HIS A 157 -14.48 -8.83 -7.33
N TYR A 158 -14.89 -9.91 -6.66
CA TYR A 158 -15.20 -11.18 -7.30
C TYR A 158 -16.68 -11.26 -7.70
N LYS A 159 -16.94 -11.81 -8.89
CA LYS A 159 -18.26 -12.17 -9.39
C LYS A 159 -18.17 -13.55 -10.03
N SER A 160 -18.88 -14.53 -9.47
CA SER A 160 -18.86 -15.92 -9.95
C SER A 160 -17.44 -16.51 -10.06
N GLY A 161 -16.60 -16.27 -9.05
CA GLY A 161 -15.21 -16.75 -9.01
C GLY A 161 -14.20 -15.95 -9.85
N ILE A 162 -14.66 -14.98 -10.64
CA ILE A 162 -13.82 -14.17 -11.53
C ILE A 162 -13.68 -12.75 -10.97
N ILE A 163 -12.50 -12.13 -11.07
CA ILE A 163 -12.32 -10.72 -10.67
C ILE A 163 -12.92 -9.83 -11.76
N SER A 164 -13.93 -9.06 -11.36
CA SER A 164 -14.74 -8.21 -12.25
C SER A 164 -14.48 -6.71 -12.09
N GLY A 165 -13.75 -6.32 -11.05
CA GLY A 165 -13.41 -4.93 -10.77
C GLY A 165 -12.53 -4.80 -9.54
N ALA A 166 -12.18 -3.56 -9.18
CA ALA A 166 -11.49 -3.27 -7.94
C ALA A 166 -11.80 -1.87 -7.41
N THR A 167 -11.46 -1.67 -6.14
CA THR A 167 -11.46 -0.37 -5.48
C THR A 167 -10.15 -0.18 -4.72
N ILE A 168 -9.52 0.97 -4.88
CA ILE A 168 -8.27 1.33 -4.24
C ILE A 168 -8.56 2.38 -3.17
N ASN A 169 -8.11 2.10 -1.94
CA ASN A 169 -8.18 3.02 -0.82
C ASN A 169 -6.76 3.42 -0.42
N SER A 170 -6.57 4.69 -0.12
CA SER A 170 -5.32 5.23 0.41
C SER A 170 -5.55 5.76 1.82
N PHE A 171 -4.66 5.39 2.73
CA PHE A 171 -4.67 5.80 4.13
C PHE A 171 -3.36 6.51 4.46
N LEU A 172 -3.45 7.59 5.23
CA LEU A 172 -2.29 8.29 5.81
C LEU A 172 -1.24 8.74 4.79
N LEU A 173 -1.70 9.41 3.72
CA LEU A 173 -0.78 10.09 2.82
C LEU A 173 0.09 11.10 3.60
N GLU A 174 1.40 10.94 3.51
CA GLU A 174 2.36 11.86 4.12
C GLU A 174 2.40 13.17 3.32
N ARG A 175 1.61 14.16 3.75
CA ARG A 175 1.51 15.47 3.08
C ARG A 175 2.72 16.38 3.35
N SER A 176 3.45 16.15 4.43
CA SER A 176 4.60 16.98 4.84
C SER A 176 5.75 16.97 3.83
N ARG A 177 5.91 15.89 3.07
CA ARG A 177 7.00 15.73 2.09
C ARG A 177 6.98 16.76 0.94
N MET A 178 5.80 17.30 0.62
CA MET A 178 5.66 18.31 -0.45
C MET A 178 6.37 19.63 -0.13
N ILE A 179 6.79 19.83 1.11
CA ILE A 179 7.36 21.10 1.60
C ILE A 179 8.77 20.94 2.14
N PHE A 180 9.02 19.85 2.87
CA PHE A 180 10.30 19.66 3.56
C PHE A 180 11.39 19.02 2.69
N GLY A 181 11.26 19.16 1.38
CA GLY A 181 12.28 18.80 0.42
C GLY A 181 12.21 17.35 0.01
N MET A 182 12.05 17.18 -1.29
CA MET A 182 12.70 16.10 -2.02
C MET A 182 14.15 15.93 -1.54
N SER A 183 14.59 14.69 -1.44
CA SER A 183 16.01 14.40 -1.18
C SER A 183 16.88 15.08 -2.26
N ASP A 184 18.13 15.42 -1.95
CA ASP A 184 19.04 16.02 -2.95
C ASP A 184 19.15 15.13 -4.20
N ILE A 185 19.01 13.82 -4.03
CA ILE A 185 18.93 12.77 -5.06
C ILE A 185 17.74 12.98 -6.04
N GLU A 186 16.56 13.32 -5.52
CA GLU A 186 15.35 13.55 -6.32
C GLU A 186 15.39 14.88 -7.10
N LEU A 187 16.15 15.85 -6.59
CA LEU A 187 16.35 17.15 -7.25
C LEU A 187 17.34 17.03 -8.40
N GLU A 188 18.44 16.29 -8.20
CA GLU A 188 19.42 16.00 -9.25
C GLU A 188 18.79 15.21 -10.42
N THR A 189 17.93 14.23 -10.15
CA THR A 189 17.24 13.46 -11.20
C THR A 189 16.24 14.27 -12.01
N LEU A 190 15.74 15.39 -11.47
CA LEU A 190 14.83 16.32 -12.14
C LEU A 190 15.55 17.56 -12.70
N ASN A 191 16.88 17.62 -12.66
CA ASN A 191 17.68 18.80 -13.00
C ASN A 191 17.25 20.07 -12.24
N LEU A 192 16.81 19.93 -11.00
CA LEU A 192 16.43 21.03 -10.11
C LEU A 192 17.55 21.27 -9.08
N SER A 193 17.92 22.52 -8.83
CA SER A 193 18.89 22.87 -7.77
C SER A 193 18.18 23.39 -6.52
N LYS A 194 18.64 22.96 -5.34
CA LYS A 194 18.36 23.65 -4.07
C LYS A 194 19.23 24.92 -4.02
N ASP A 195 18.85 25.95 -4.75
CA ASP A 195 19.47 27.26 -4.53
C ASP A 195 19.11 27.74 -3.13
N LYS A 196 20.12 27.80 -2.25
CA LYS A 196 19.99 28.36 -0.91
C LYS A 196 19.94 29.90 -0.92
N HIS A 197 20.16 30.52 -2.08
CA HIS A 197 20.02 31.94 -2.30
C HIS A 197 18.65 32.25 -2.92
N TYR A 198 17.93 33.19 -2.29
CA TYR A 198 16.68 33.73 -2.83
C TYR A 198 16.97 34.50 -4.12
N ASP A 199 16.74 33.86 -5.26
CA ASP A 199 16.78 34.52 -6.56
C ASP A 199 15.40 35.15 -6.86
N ILE A 200 15.38 36.48 -6.91
CA ILE A 200 14.19 37.29 -7.17
C ILE A 200 13.65 37.02 -8.58
N LEU A 201 14.54 36.78 -9.55
CA LEU A 201 14.15 36.51 -10.94
C LEU A 201 13.43 35.15 -11.02
N LYS A 202 14.00 34.10 -10.44
CA LYS A 202 13.35 32.77 -10.36
C LYS A 202 12.01 32.81 -9.64
N SER A 203 11.92 33.62 -8.58
CA SER A 203 10.67 33.80 -7.83
C SER A 203 9.58 34.46 -8.67
N LYS A 204 9.94 35.46 -9.49
CA LYS A 204 9.02 36.14 -10.41
C LYS A 204 8.59 35.24 -11.57
N GLU A 205 9.51 34.44 -12.11
CA GLU A 205 9.18 33.42 -13.12
C GLU A 205 8.24 32.33 -12.57
N ALA A 206 8.46 31.88 -11.33
CA ALA A 206 7.57 30.93 -10.67
C ALA A 206 6.17 31.50 -10.45
N LEU A 207 6.07 32.79 -10.07
CA LEU A 207 4.79 33.48 -9.93
C LEU A 207 4.05 33.58 -11.26
N ASN A 208 4.74 34.03 -12.32
CA ASN A 208 4.18 34.07 -13.68
C ASN A 208 3.70 32.69 -14.15
N SER A 209 4.51 31.65 -13.94
CA SER A 209 4.13 30.26 -14.26
C SER A 209 2.92 29.79 -13.47
N THR A 210 2.78 30.24 -12.21
CA THR A 210 1.62 29.90 -11.39
C THR A 210 0.37 30.62 -11.89
N CYS A 211 0.47 31.89 -12.28
CA CYS A 211 -0.62 32.65 -12.90
C CYS A 211 -1.12 31.97 -14.17
N THR A 212 -0.22 31.52 -15.05
CA THR A 212 -0.60 30.84 -16.30
C THR A 212 -1.28 29.50 -16.04
N LEU A 213 -0.72 28.67 -15.14
CA LEU A 213 -1.28 27.36 -14.81
C LEU A 213 -2.63 27.43 -14.09
N SER A 214 -2.81 28.43 -13.22
CA SER A 214 -4.05 28.60 -12.43
C SER A 214 -5.10 29.45 -13.13
N SER A 215 -4.73 30.16 -14.22
CA SER A 215 -5.56 31.19 -14.86
C SER A 215 -6.00 32.30 -13.90
N LEU A 216 -5.16 32.63 -12.90
CA LEU A 216 -5.39 33.70 -11.93
C LEU A 216 -4.45 34.89 -12.18
N THR A 217 -4.88 36.07 -11.76
CA THR A 217 -4.04 37.29 -11.82
C THR A 217 -3.00 37.28 -10.69
N GLU A 218 -1.89 37.97 -10.93
CA GLU A 218 -0.82 38.14 -9.94
C GLU A 218 -1.37 38.72 -8.62
N ASP A 219 -2.20 39.76 -8.70
CA ASP A 219 -2.82 40.39 -7.53
C ASP A 219 -3.65 39.40 -6.70
N THR A 220 -4.40 38.51 -7.37
CA THR A 220 -5.23 37.51 -6.69
C THR A 220 -4.37 36.49 -5.95
N ILE A 221 -3.27 36.05 -6.56
CA ILE A 221 -2.33 35.12 -5.92
C ILE A 221 -1.62 35.80 -4.75
N MET A 222 -1.21 37.05 -4.91
CA MET A 222 -0.58 37.83 -3.85
C MET A 222 -1.54 38.05 -2.68
N GLU A 223 -2.79 38.40 -2.95
CA GLU A 223 -3.84 38.50 -1.92
C GLU A 223 -4.03 37.14 -1.24
N LEU A 224 -4.11 36.05 -2.01
CA LEU A 224 -4.26 34.70 -1.48
C LEU A 224 -3.09 34.31 -0.58
N LEU A 225 -1.85 34.72 -0.86
CA LEU A 225 -0.66 34.37 -0.08
C LEU A 225 -0.42 35.27 1.12
N THR A 226 -0.89 36.52 1.07
CA THR A 226 -0.60 37.54 2.09
C THR A 226 -1.79 37.92 2.95
N THR A 227 -3.02 37.53 2.59
CA THR A 227 -4.23 37.93 3.35
C THR A 227 -5.04 36.72 3.79
N ILE A 228 -5.64 36.81 4.98
CA ILE A 228 -6.55 35.80 5.51
C ILE A 228 -7.93 36.44 5.68
N LEU A 229 -8.94 35.88 5.02
CA LEU A 229 -10.34 36.22 5.29
C LEU A 229 -10.79 35.51 6.57
N ILE A 230 -11.23 36.29 7.57
CA ILE A 230 -11.75 35.79 8.84
C ILE A 230 -13.25 36.08 8.88
N ASN A 231 -14.05 35.01 8.86
CA ASN A 231 -15.50 35.05 9.01
C ASN A 231 -15.89 34.54 10.39
N PRO A 232 -16.00 35.41 11.41
CA PRO A 232 -16.39 34.99 12.74
C PRO A 232 -17.85 34.49 12.72
N GLN A 233 -18.02 33.18 12.97
CA GLN A 233 -19.34 32.62 13.23
C GLN A 233 -19.69 32.85 14.71
N SER A 234 -20.30 33.98 15.00
CA SER A 234 -20.84 34.33 16.31
C SER A 234 -22.36 34.30 16.25
N THR A 235 -23.01 33.68 17.24
CA THR A 235 -24.47 33.68 17.37
C THR A 235 -25.03 35.03 17.86
N TRP A 236 -24.18 35.96 18.29
CA TRP A 236 -24.57 37.18 19.02
C TRP A 236 -24.26 38.50 18.29
N ARG A 237 -23.62 38.47 17.11
CA ARG A 237 -23.23 39.66 16.32
C ARG A 237 -23.41 39.40 14.83
N LYS A 238 -23.76 40.45 14.07
CA LYS A 238 -23.79 40.41 12.60
C LYS A 238 -22.43 39.94 12.06
N HIS A 239 -22.45 38.93 11.20
CA HIS A 239 -21.27 38.39 10.54
C HIS A 239 -20.64 39.45 9.65
N THR A 240 -19.58 40.08 10.13
CA THR A 240 -18.72 40.96 9.34
C THR A 240 -17.42 40.21 9.07
N SER A 241 -17.08 40.07 7.79
CA SER A 241 -15.86 39.43 7.33
C SER A 241 -14.70 40.41 7.43
N TYR A 242 -13.57 40.00 8.00
CA TYR A 242 -12.37 40.84 8.12
C TYR A 242 -11.21 40.26 7.32
N HIS A 243 -10.50 41.11 6.59
CA HIS A 243 -9.23 40.75 5.96
C HIS A 243 -8.09 41.03 6.94
N ARG A 244 -7.28 40.01 7.22
CA ARG A 244 -6.07 40.14 8.03
C ARG A 244 -4.84 39.93 7.14
N HIS A 245 -4.00 40.94 7.03
CA HIS A 245 -2.72 40.83 6.34
C HIS A 245 -1.69 40.07 7.19
N LEU A 246 -0.90 39.24 6.52
CA LEU A 246 0.25 38.54 7.08
C LEU A 246 1.47 39.44 6.99
N ILE A 247 2.08 39.70 8.14
CA ILE A 247 3.10 40.76 8.29
C ILE A 247 4.52 40.17 8.24
N THR A 248 4.67 38.87 8.51
CA THR A 248 5.96 38.18 8.59
C THR A 248 6.16 37.23 7.41
N VAL A 249 7.39 37.14 6.90
CA VAL A 249 7.79 36.19 5.84
C VAL A 249 7.42 34.75 6.21
N ASP A 250 7.64 34.33 7.46
CA ASP A 250 7.31 32.98 7.91
C ASP A 250 5.82 32.66 7.87
N ALA A 251 4.96 33.65 8.16
CA ALA A 251 3.52 33.47 8.06
C ALA A 251 3.08 33.26 6.60
N CYS A 252 3.61 34.06 5.66
CA CYS A 252 3.36 33.89 4.23
C CYS A 252 3.89 32.55 3.73
N ARG A 253 5.09 32.14 4.17
CA ARG A 253 5.69 30.83 3.83
C ARG A 253 4.83 29.67 4.34
N ASN A 254 4.40 29.71 5.60
CA ASN A 254 3.52 28.69 6.19
C ASN A 254 2.16 28.62 5.49
N ARG A 255 1.66 29.77 5.02
CA ARG A 255 0.42 29.83 4.24
C ARG A 255 0.59 29.19 2.87
N LEU A 256 1.65 29.53 2.14
CA LEU A 256 2.01 28.87 0.88
C LEU A 256 2.09 27.34 1.06
N TYR A 257 2.79 26.88 2.08
CA TYR A 257 2.89 25.46 2.43
C TYR A 257 1.53 24.82 2.69
N SER A 258 0.64 25.51 3.40
CA SER A 258 -0.71 25.01 3.66
C SER A 258 -1.53 24.86 2.37
N ILE A 259 -1.41 25.83 1.44
CA ILE A 259 -2.07 25.78 0.13
C ILE A 259 -1.52 24.62 -0.71
N ILE A 260 -0.20 24.47 -0.78
CA ILE A 260 0.45 23.37 -1.53
C ILE A 260 -0.03 22.00 -1.01
N ARG A 261 -0.04 21.79 0.31
CA ARG A 261 -0.55 20.54 0.92
C ARG A 261 -2.00 20.28 0.53
N HIS A 262 -2.83 21.32 0.57
CA HIS A 262 -4.25 21.19 0.27
C HIS A 262 -4.50 20.89 -1.21
N MET A 263 -3.83 21.62 -2.11
CA MET A 263 -3.91 21.38 -3.56
C MET A 263 -3.47 19.96 -3.92
N TYR A 264 -2.37 19.49 -3.34
CA TYR A 264 -1.89 18.13 -3.56
C TYR A 264 -2.87 17.08 -3.06
N GLU A 265 -3.48 17.31 -1.90
CA GLU A 265 -4.51 16.44 -1.35
C GLU A 265 -5.75 16.37 -2.25
N LEU A 266 -6.22 17.52 -2.76
CA LEU A 266 -7.35 17.57 -3.70
C LEU A 266 -7.03 16.84 -5.00
N LEU A 267 -5.84 17.06 -5.58
CA LEU A 267 -5.38 16.36 -6.78
C LEU A 267 -5.32 14.85 -6.54
N PHE A 268 -4.69 14.42 -5.45
CA PHE A 268 -4.57 13.00 -5.11
C PHE A 268 -5.95 12.35 -4.93
N HIS A 269 -6.87 13.05 -4.25
CA HIS A 269 -8.25 12.60 -4.08
C HIS A 269 -9.01 12.50 -5.40
N TRP A 270 -8.80 13.45 -6.32
CA TRP A 270 -9.36 13.41 -7.66
C TRP A 270 -8.84 12.22 -8.47
N ILE A 271 -7.52 11.98 -8.46
CA ILE A 271 -6.91 10.82 -9.13
C ILE A 271 -7.47 9.51 -8.59
N LEU A 272 -7.56 9.38 -7.26
CA LEU A 272 -8.10 8.17 -6.62
C LEU A 272 -9.57 7.94 -7.00
N ASN A 273 -10.36 9.01 -7.03
CA ASN A 273 -11.76 8.95 -7.43
C ASN A 273 -11.91 8.55 -8.90
N HIS A 274 -11.10 9.15 -9.78
CA HIS A 274 -11.09 8.83 -11.20
C HIS A 274 -10.70 7.36 -11.41
N ALA A 275 -9.61 6.89 -10.80
CA ALA A 275 -9.20 5.49 -10.85
C ALA A 275 -10.34 4.56 -10.41
N ASN A 276 -10.97 4.80 -9.26
CA ASN A 276 -12.05 3.95 -8.78
C ASN A 276 -13.31 3.97 -9.66
N SER A 277 -13.64 5.12 -10.26
CA SER A 277 -14.75 5.24 -11.22
C SER A 277 -14.54 4.36 -12.46
N THR A 278 -13.28 4.13 -12.83
CA THR A 278 -12.90 3.33 -14.00
C THR A 278 -12.81 1.83 -13.68
N LEU A 279 -12.47 1.47 -12.44
CA LEU A 279 -12.22 0.08 -12.01
C LEU A 279 -13.42 -0.62 -11.39
N SER A 280 -14.35 0.13 -10.79
CA SER A 280 -15.48 -0.42 -10.03
C SER A 280 -16.75 -0.51 -10.86
N LEU A 281 -17.60 -1.49 -10.55
CA LEU A 281 -18.98 -1.51 -11.05
C LEU A 281 -19.77 -0.34 -10.44
N LYS A 282 -20.73 0.25 -11.19
CA LYS A 282 -21.48 1.46 -10.77
C LYS A 282 -22.02 1.39 -9.34
N GLN A 283 -22.58 0.24 -8.95
CA GLN A 283 -23.15 0.05 -7.61
C GLN A 283 -22.08 0.08 -6.49
N GLN A 284 -20.95 -0.60 -6.72
CA GLN A 284 -19.82 -0.65 -5.78
C GLN A 284 -19.11 0.71 -5.67
N TYR A 285 -18.97 1.40 -6.80
CA TYR A 285 -18.41 2.75 -6.84
C TYR A 285 -19.26 3.73 -6.02
N SER A 286 -20.58 3.68 -6.14
CA SER A 286 -21.49 4.58 -5.40
C SER A 286 -21.37 4.38 -3.89
N GLN A 287 -21.37 3.12 -3.43
CA GLN A 287 -21.17 2.78 -2.01
C GLN A 287 -19.80 3.24 -1.50
N TRP A 288 -18.75 3.03 -2.30
CA TRP A 288 -17.42 3.51 -1.94
C TRP A 288 -17.38 5.04 -1.85
N LEU A 289 -17.96 5.74 -2.83
CA LEU A 289 -17.98 7.20 -2.90
C LEU A 289 -18.70 7.80 -1.68
N GLU A 290 -19.80 7.21 -1.24
CA GLU A 290 -20.50 7.64 -0.02
C GLU A 290 -19.62 7.48 1.23
N GLN A 291 -19.00 6.31 1.40
CA GLN A 291 -18.08 6.07 2.53
C GLN A 291 -16.89 7.02 2.50
N TYR A 292 -16.32 7.23 1.31
CA TYR A 292 -15.19 8.12 1.09
C TYR A 292 -15.54 9.57 1.39
N LEU A 293 -16.65 10.08 0.84
CA LEU A 293 -17.16 11.41 1.13
C LEU A 293 -17.52 11.57 2.60
N HIS A 294 -18.02 10.53 3.27
CA HIS A 294 -18.24 10.55 4.72
C HIS A 294 -16.92 10.69 5.49
N ILE A 295 -15.85 9.95 5.12
CA ILE A 295 -14.51 10.10 5.72
C ILE A 295 -13.99 11.53 5.51
N VAL A 296 -14.11 12.07 4.30
CA VAL A 296 -13.68 13.44 3.97
C VAL A 296 -14.51 14.50 4.72
N LYS A 297 -15.83 14.36 4.78
CA LYS A 297 -16.73 15.28 5.50
C LYS A 297 -16.57 15.20 7.01
N THR A 298 -16.45 14.01 7.60
CA THR A 298 -16.19 13.87 9.04
C THR A 298 -14.80 14.37 9.44
N SER A 299 -13.82 14.31 8.52
CA SER A 299 -12.52 14.98 8.64
C SER A 299 -12.63 16.51 8.73
N THR A 300 -13.73 17.13 8.25
CA THR A 300 -13.98 18.58 8.44
C THR A 300 -14.52 18.93 9.83
N LYS A 301 -15.21 18.00 10.52
CA LYS A 301 -15.75 18.22 11.87
C LYS A 301 -14.77 17.87 13.00
N LYS A 302 -13.81 16.95 12.77
CA LYS A 302 -12.79 16.56 13.77
C LYS A 302 -11.51 17.40 13.62
N LYS A 303 -11.19 18.22 14.63
CA LYS A 303 -10.19 19.30 14.55
C LYS A 303 -8.72 18.86 14.45
N THR A 304 -8.34 17.64 14.82
CA THR A 304 -6.91 17.23 14.89
C THR A 304 -6.52 16.13 13.90
N MET A 305 -5.29 16.19 13.41
CA MET A 305 -4.70 15.14 12.55
C MET A 305 -4.72 13.77 13.23
N LEU A 306 -4.48 13.71 14.54
CA LEU A 306 -4.54 12.48 15.33
C LEU A 306 -5.95 11.88 15.37
N ALA A 307 -6.99 12.70 15.51
CA ALA A 307 -8.38 12.22 15.48
C ALA A 307 -8.76 11.66 14.10
N LYS A 308 -8.24 12.26 13.02
CA LYS A 308 -8.41 11.75 11.65
C LYS A 308 -7.70 10.41 11.47
N LEU A 309 -6.45 10.30 11.92
CA LEU A 309 -5.66 9.07 11.91
C LEU A 309 -6.40 7.94 12.65
N LYS A 310 -6.83 8.21 13.88
CA LYS A 310 -7.56 7.23 14.70
C LYS A 310 -8.82 6.74 14.01
N TYR A 311 -9.65 7.64 13.49
CA TYR A 311 -10.88 7.27 12.78
C TYR A 311 -10.61 6.39 11.55
N ASN A 312 -9.59 6.73 10.76
CA ASN A 312 -9.21 5.94 9.59
C ASN A 312 -8.73 4.54 9.99
N MET A 313 -7.95 4.43 11.06
CA MET A 313 -7.45 3.16 11.58
C MET A 313 -8.57 2.30 12.18
N ASP A 314 -9.46 2.88 12.99
CA ASP A 314 -10.61 2.19 13.58
C ASP A 314 -11.51 1.62 12.47
N THR A 315 -11.74 2.42 11.41
CA THR A 315 -12.52 1.99 10.24
C THR A 315 -11.84 0.83 9.52
N LEU A 316 -10.52 0.93 9.29
CA LEU A 316 -9.76 -0.13 8.64
C LEU A 316 -9.79 -1.42 9.46
N ILE A 317 -9.52 -1.35 10.76
CA ILE A 317 -9.51 -2.51 11.66
C ILE A 317 -10.89 -3.17 11.71
N LYS A 318 -11.97 -2.37 11.77
CA LYS A 318 -13.34 -2.91 11.72
C LYS A 318 -13.62 -3.68 10.44
N GLU A 319 -13.14 -3.20 9.30
CA GLU A 319 -13.27 -3.91 8.03
C GLU A 319 -12.42 -5.19 8.00
N LEU A 320 -11.18 -5.13 8.47
CA LEU A 320 -10.28 -6.30 8.55
C LEU A 320 -10.81 -7.38 9.50
N SER A 321 -11.51 -7.00 10.57
CA SER A 321 -12.07 -7.96 11.54
C SER A 321 -13.16 -8.88 10.97
N LYS A 322 -13.74 -8.52 9.82
CA LYS A 322 -14.76 -9.32 9.12
C LYS A 322 -14.17 -10.25 8.06
N CYS A 323 -12.85 -10.28 7.93
CA CYS A 323 -12.16 -11.03 6.90
C CYS A 323 -11.23 -12.06 7.51
N ASP A 324 -10.96 -13.13 6.76
CA ASP A 324 -9.85 -14.01 7.11
C ASP A 324 -8.54 -13.37 6.66
N LEU A 325 -7.58 -13.33 7.58
CA LEU A 325 -6.33 -12.61 7.43
C LEU A 325 -5.19 -13.57 7.09
N HIS A 326 -4.47 -13.27 6.02
CA HIS A 326 -3.24 -13.94 5.61
C HIS A 326 -2.08 -12.97 5.77
N TYR A 327 -1.09 -13.31 6.60
CA TYR A 327 -0.02 -12.39 6.96
C TYR A 327 1.28 -12.67 6.20
N VAL A 328 1.85 -11.61 5.63
CA VAL A 328 3.18 -11.59 5.03
C VAL A 328 4.03 -10.54 5.74
N ARG A 329 5.19 -10.95 6.24
CA ARG A 329 6.15 -10.10 6.92
C ARG A 329 7.43 -9.98 6.09
N CYS A 330 7.76 -8.77 5.67
CA CYS A 330 8.91 -8.46 4.83
C CYS A 330 10.05 -7.90 5.68
N VAL A 331 11.26 -8.42 5.45
CA VAL A 331 12.48 -8.01 6.14
C VAL A 331 13.59 -7.84 5.10
N LYS A 332 14.49 -6.88 5.33
CA LYS A 332 15.66 -6.66 4.47
C LYS A 332 16.92 -6.82 5.29
N PRO A 333 17.57 -8.01 5.25
CA PRO A 333 18.89 -8.19 5.81
C PRO A 333 19.87 -7.20 5.16
N ARG A 334 20.78 -6.66 5.96
CA ARG A 334 21.82 -5.72 5.51
C ARG A 334 23.18 -6.33 5.77
N ARG A 335 24.15 -5.99 4.94
CA ARG A 335 25.57 -6.23 5.24
C ARG A 335 26.18 -4.96 5.80
N PHE A 336 27.16 -5.09 6.69
CA PHE A 336 28.09 -3.99 6.96
C PHE A 336 28.79 -3.62 5.65
N ASN A 337 29.17 -2.34 5.48
CA ASN A 337 29.73 -1.77 4.24
C ASN A 337 30.35 -2.82 3.31
N GLN A 338 29.71 -3.05 2.15
CA GLN A 338 30.09 -4.08 1.15
C GLN A 338 31.56 -4.00 0.70
N LEU A 339 32.23 -2.87 0.96
CA LEU A 339 33.63 -2.61 0.60
C LEU A 339 34.64 -2.96 1.71
N ILE A 340 34.21 -3.11 2.97
CA ILE A 340 35.12 -3.21 4.12
C ILE A 340 34.98 -4.54 4.86
N ASN A 341 33.75 -5.01 5.10
CA ASN A 341 33.48 -6.28 5.76
C ASN A 341 32.17 -6.85 5.21
N ASP A 342 32.26 -7.92 4.42
CA ASP A 342 31.13 -8.59 3.77
C ASP A 342 30.30 -9.45 4.75
N GLU A 343 30.09 -8.95 5.96
CA GLU A 343 29.36 -9.63 7.02
C GLU A 343 27.95 -9.08 7.17
N TRP A 344 26.99 -9.99 7.45
CA TRP A 344 25.61 -9.62 7.75
C TRP A 344 25.50 -8.85 9.08
N ASP A 345 24.75 -7.75 9.08
CA ASP A 345 24.36 -7.06 10.31
C ASP A 345 23.28 -7.84 11.06
N ARG A 346 23.75 -8.82 11.84
CA ARG A 346 22.90 -9.69 12.67
C ARG A 346 22.11 -8.88 13.71
N LYS A 347 22.64 -7.76 14.21
CA LYS A 347 21.99 -6.95 15.24
C LYS A 347 20.81 -6.18 14.64
N ASP A 348 20.99 -5.55 13.48
CA ASP A 348 19.88 -4.90 12.76
C ASP A 348 18.83 -5.91 12.32
N PHE A 349 19.24 -7.06 11.77
CA PHE A 349 18.31 -8.10 11.38
C PHE A 349 17.50 -8.67 12.55
N GLN A 350 18.13 -8.87 13.72
CA GLN A 350 17.44 -9.24 14.95
C GLN A 350 16.42 -8.18 15.37
N LYS A 351 16.77 -6.91 15.34
CA LYS A 351 15.85 -5.80 15.65
C LYS A 351 14.67 -5.78 14.69
N GLN A 352 14.90 -5.93 13.39
CA GLN A 352 13.82 -6.00 12.41
C GLN A 352 12.86 -7.15 12.74
N LEU A 353 13.36 -8.37 12.96
CA LEU A 353 12.55 -9.55 13.32
C LEU A 353 11.73 -9.35 14.62
N ALA A 354 12.30 -8.65 15.60
CA ALA A 354 11.57 -8.28 16.82
C ALA A 354 10.46 -7.26 16.53
N CYS A 355 10.76 -6.18 15.79
CA CYS A 355 9.80 -5.12 15.46
C CYS A 355 8.61 -5.63 14.62
N ILE A 356 8.82 -6.64 13.76
CA ILE A 356 7.73 -7.24 12.97
C ILE A 356 7.00 -8.37 13.72
N GLY A 357 7.40 -8.67 14.97
CA GLY A 357 6.74 -9.64 15.85
C GLY A 357 7.04 -11.10 15.54
N ILE A 358 8.14 -11.43 14.85
CA ILE A 358 8.49 -12.82 14.52
C ILE A 358 8.85 -13.60 15.78
N PHE A 359 9.62 -12.99 16.69
CA PHE A 359 9.99 -13.65 17.93
C PHE A 359 8.78 -13.88 18.86
N ASP A 360 7.75 -13.04 18.78
CA ASP A 360 6.49 -13.26 19.51
C ASP A 360 5.62 -14.33 18.84
N ALA A 361 5.68 -14.43 17.50
CA ALA A 361 4.92 -15.41 16.74
C ALA A 361 5.49 -16.84 16.85
N LEU A 362 6.81 -16.99 17.02
CA LEU A 362 7.49 -18.30 17.05
C LEU A 362 6.99 -19.23 18.18
N PRO A 363 6.90 -18.80 19.45
CA PRO A 363 6.33 -19.62 20.52
C PRO A 363 4.88 -20.01 20.25
N LEU A 364 4.08 -19.06 19.72
CA LEU A 364 2.68 -19.30 19.38
C LEU A 364 2.54 -20.32 18.24
N ALA A 365 3.43 -20.26 17.25
CA ALA A 365 3.47 -21.21 16.15
C ALA A 365 3.82 -22.64 16.62
N LYS A 366 4.67 -22.78 17.65
CA LYS A 366 5.00 -24.09 18.24
C LYS A 366 3.84 -24.72 19.02
N CYS A 367 2.99 -23.90 19.64
CA CYS A 367 1.96 -24.39 20.56
C CYS A 367 0.53 -24.37 19.99
N LYS A 368 0.30 -23.77 18.82
CA LYS A 368 -1.05 -23.67 18.22
C LYS A 368 -1.19 -24.57 17.00
N TYR A 369 -2.40 -25.10 16.81
CA TYR A 369 -2.88 -25.68 15.56
C TYR A 369 -3.50 -24.55 14.70
N PRO A 370 -2.78 -24.03 13.69
CA PRO A 370 -3.19 -22.84 12.95
C PRO A 370 -4.33 -23.09 11.97
N ILE A 371 -4.48 -24.33 11.51
CA ILE A 371 -5.57 -24.74 10.62
C ILE A 371 -6.73 -25.20 11.51
N ARG A 372 -7.83 -24.46 11.45
CA ARG A 372 -9.08 -24.80 12.13
C ARG A 372 -10.18 -24.83 11.08
N LEU A 373 -10.69 -26.02 10.81
CA LEU A 373 -11.85 -26.22 9.95
C LEU A 373 -13.03 -26.59 10.84
N CYS A 374 -14.23 -26.12 10.51
CA CYS A 374 -15.42 -26.66 11.17
C CYS A 374 -15.58 -28.13 10.77
N TYR A 375 -16.22 -28.95 11.62
CA TYR A 375 -16.33 -30.40 11.38
C TYR A 375 -16.89 -30.72 9.99
N ARG A 376 -17.88 -29.95 9.53
CA ARG A 376 -18.49 -30.11 8.20
C ARG A 376 -17.46 -29.94 7.08
N ASP A 377 -16.68 -28.86 7.12
CA ASP A 377 -15.68 -28.56 6.08
C ASP A 377 -14.50 -29.53 6.15
N PHE A 378 -14.12 -29.94 7.36
CA PHE A 378 -13.12 -31.01 7.56
C PHE A 378 -13.60 -32.33 6.96
N TYR A 379 -14.82 -32.76 7.28
CA TYR A 379 -15.41 -33.98 6.78
C TYR A 379 -15.50 -33.98 5.25
N TYR A 380 -16.09 -32.95 4.63
CA TYR A 380 -16.17 -32.89 3.16
C TYR A 380 -14.79 -32.85 2.49
N ARG A 381 -13.79 -32.24 3.15
CA ARG A 381 -12.41 -32.18 2.63
C ARG A 381 -11.66 -33.52 2.73
N TYR A 382 -11.88 -34.30 3.79
CA TYR A 382 -11.06 -35.48 4.09
C TYR A 382 -11.79 -36.83 3.99
N ALA A 383 -13.12 -36.86 3.92
CA ALA A 383 -13.90 -38.12 3.89
C ALA A 383 -13.62 -39.00 2.67
N ASN A 384 -13.23 -38.41 1.53
CA ASN A 384 -12.98 -39.13 0.28
C ASN A 384 -11.49 -39.33 -0.04
N LYS A 385 -10.57 -39.01 0.88
CA LYS A 385 -9.15 -39.33 0.64
C LYS A 385 -9.00 -40.85 0.72
N PRO A 386 -8.44 -41.52 -0.32
CA PRO A 386 -8.14 -42.93 -0.23
C PRO A 386 -7.20 -43.12 0.96
N THR A 387 -7.59 -43.96 1.91
CA THR A 387 -6.73 -44.41 2.99
C THR A 387 -5.56 -45.15 2.36
N GLY A 388 -4.48 -44.42 2.08
CA GLY A 388 -3.19 -45.03 1.76
C GLY A 388 -2.85 -45.94 2.93
N LYS A 389 -2.81 -47.24 2.67
CA LYS A 389 -2.38 -48.24 3.63
C LYS A 389 -0.99 -47.83 4.14
N SER A 390 -0.89 -47.77 5.47
CA SER A 390 0.33 -47.59 6.26
C SER A 390 1.42 -48.57 5.86
#